data_AF-A0A127F2P5-F1
#
_entry.id   AF-A0A127F2P5-F1
#
_cell.length_a   1.000
_cell.length_b   1.000
_cell.length_c   1.000
_cell.angle_alpha   90.00
_cell.angle_beta   90.00
_cell.angle_gamma   90.00
#
_symmetry.space_group_name_H-M   'P 1'
#
loop_
_entity.id
_entity.type
_entity.pdbx_description
1 polymer ?
#
loop_
_entity_poly.entity_id
_entity_poly.type
_entity_poly.pdbx_seq_one_letter_code
_entity_poly.pdbx_strand_id
1 'polypeptide(L)'
;MEHGGSRSIGDLIKERNIELIGADPATRFGFTQVPNFILTNKHISVGAKLAYAMLLKYAWYDEGCFPGQATLAKDMGAGERSVRTYLKDLESANLLEITQRGLGKTNLYRLHVTVRRPDSPALTGKIRRS
;
A
#
# COMPACT_ATOMS: atom_id res chain seq x y z
N MET A 1 29.74 4.18 10.97
CA MET A 1 28.64 3.69 11.80
C MET A 1 27.62 3.08 10.85
N GLU A 2 27.57 1.76 10.78
CA GLU A 2 26.70 1.01 9.88
C GLU A 2 25.25 1.09 10.36
N HIS A 3 24.36 1.65 9.54
CA HIS A 3 22.93 1.54 9.77
C HIS A 3 22.49 0.14 9.34
N GLY A 4 22.27 -0.73 10.34
CA GLY A 4 21.73 -2.07 10.12
C GLY A 4 20.45 -2.01 9.27
N GLY A 5 20.51 -2.64 8.09
CA GLY A 5 19.41 -2.66 7.13
C GLY A 5 18.12 -3.17 7.78
N SER A 6 17.03 -2.42 7.62
CA SER A 6 15.71 -2.85 8.06
C SER A 6 15.28 -4.05 7.21
N ARG A 7 15.45 -5.26 7.74
CA ARG A 7 14.92 -6.46 7.13
C ARG A 7 13.40 -6.42 7.22
N SER A 8 12.73 -6.60 6.08
CA SER A 8 11.30 -6.78 6.08
C SER A 8 10.98 -8.12 6.75
N ILE A 9 9.79 -8.23 7.34
CA ILE A 9 9.33 -9.51 7.87
C ILE A 9 9.18 -10.58 6.76
N GLY A 10 9.04 -10.16 5.49
CA GLY A 10 9.15 -11.05 4.33
C GLY A 10 10.55 -11.67 4.17
N ASP A 11 11.60 -10.95 4.56
CA ASP A 11 12.98 -11.47 4.57
C ASP A 11 13.18 -12.48 5.71
N LEU A 12 12.56 -12.23 6.87
CA LEU A 12 12.56 -13.15 8.02
C LEU A 12 11.75 -14.43 7.75
N ILE A 13 10.69 -14.36 6.94
CA ILE A 13 9.88 -15.53 6.55
C ILE A 13 10.58 -16.36 5.45
N LYS A 14 11.43 -15.74 4.62
CA LYS A 14 12.29 -16.46 3.67
C LYS A 14 13.42 -17.23 4.37
N GLU A 15 13.87 -16.76 5.53
CA GLU A 15 14.75 -17.54 6.44
C GLU A 15 13.92 -18.71 7.01
N ARG A 16 13.95 -19.85 6.30
CA ARG A 16 13.05 -21.02 6.42
C ARG A 16 13.06 -21.77 7.77
N ASN A 17 12.77 -21.09 8.88
CA ASN A 17 12.68 -21.67 10.23
C ASN A 17 11.28 -21.53 10.86
N ILE A 18 10.27 -21.13 10.08
CA ILE A 18 8.87 -21.04 10.53
C ILE A 18 8.05 -22.08 9.78
N GLU A 19 7.54 -23.07 10.52
CA GLU A 19 6.62 -24.08 9.99
C GLU A 19 5.18 -23.59 10.14
N LEU A 20 4.50 -23.35 9.02
CA LEU A 20 3.08 -23.03 8.99
C LEU A 20 2.27 -24.33 8.98
N ILE A 21 1.84 -24.78 10.15
CA ILE A 21 0.97 -25.96 10.29
C ILE A 21 -0.48 -25.56 9.99
N GLY A 22 -1.11 -26.18 8.99
CA GLY A 22 -2.52 -25.97 8.65
C GLY A 22 -2.79 -24.91 7.59
N ALA A 23 -1.90 -24.75 6.60
CA ALA A 23 -2.10 -23.91 5.42
C ALA A 23 -3.29 -24.43 4.56
N ASP A 24 -4.51 -24.13 5.00
CA ASP A 24 -5.78 -24.40 4.32
C ASP A 24 -5.81 -23.72 2.94
N PRO A 25 -6.59 -24.19 1.93
CA PRO A 25 -6.88 -23.47 0.69
C PRO A 25 -6.95 -21.93 0.78
N ALA A 26 -7.42 -21.38 1.90
CA ALA A 26 -7.45 -19.96 2.19
C ALA A 26 -6.07 -19.24 2.10
N THR A 27 -4.95 -19.91 2.41
CA THR A 27 -3.60 -19.29 2.37
C THR A 27 -2.89 -19.50 1.04
N ARG A 28 -3.50 -20.22 0.08
CA ARG A 28 -2.89 -20.58 -1.21
C ARG A 28 -2.45 -19.37 -2.03
N PHE A 29 -3.17 -18.26 -1.91
CA PHE A 29 -2.88 -17.03 -2.66
C PHE A 29 -2.07 -16.01 -1.84
N GLY A 30 -1.45 -16.46 -0.75
CA GLY A 30 -0.64 -15.66 0.15
C GLY A 30 -1.44 -14.68 0.99
N PHE A 31 -0.73 -13.77 1.67
CA PHE A 31 -1.31 -12.76 2.54
C PHE A 31 -0.70 -11.39 2.24
N THR A 32 -1.44 -10.35 2.65
CA THR A 32 -1.02 -8.95 2.55
C THR A 32 -0.75 -8.44 3.95
N GLN A 33 0.48 -8.01 4.20
CA GLN A 33 0.86 -7.42 5.48
C GLN A 33 0.54 -5.93 5.49
N VAL A 34 0.00 -5.40 6.58
CA VAL A 34 -0.35 -3.98 6.67
C VAL A 34 0.38 -3.37 7.86
N PRO A 35 1.08 -2.22 7.71
CA PRO A 35 1.72 -1.56 8.84
C PRO A 35 0.70 -1.21 9.92
N ASN A 36 1.00 -1.55 11.19
CA ASN A 36 0.07 -1.34 12.29
C ASN A 36 -0.37 0.12 12.44
N PHE A 37 0.47 1.10 12.10
CA PHE A 37 0.09 2.50 12.17
C PHE A 37 -1.09 2.82 11.25
N ILE A 38 -1.26 2.12 10.11
CA ILE A 38 -2.44 2.24 9.25
C ILE A 38 -3.67 1.67 9.96
N LEU A 39 -3.53 0.48 10.55
CA LEU A 39 -4.63 -0.21 11.25
C LEU A 39 -5.13 0.60 12.45
N THR A 40 -4.22 1.23 13.19
CA THR A 40 -4.53 2.02 14.39
C THR A 40 -4.79 3.50 14.11
N ASN A 41 -4.62 3.97 12.87
CA ASN A 41 -4.87 5.37 12.51
C ASN A 41 -6.37 5.70 12.69
N LYS A 42 -6.68 6.68 13.54
CA LYS A 42 -8.05 7.14 13.83
C LYS A 42 -8.55 8.21 12.86
N HIS A 43 -7.66 8.75 12.02
CA HIS A 43 -7.94 9.85 11.10
C HIS A 43 -8.31 9.39 9.69
N ILE A 44 -8.28 8.08 9.43
CA ILE A 44 -8.73 7.49 8.17
C ILE A 44 -9.85 6.48 8.44
N SER A 45 -10.77 6.37 7.51
CA SER A 45 -11.89 5.44 7.56
C SER A 45 -11.43 3.98 7.50
N VAL A 46 -12.28 3.08 7.99
CA VAL A 46 -12.05 1.62 7.86
C VAL A 46 -11.92 1.21 6.39
N GLY A 47 -12.72 1.82 5.50
CA GLY A 47 -12.64 1.60 4.06
C GLY A 47 -11.30 2.04 3.46
N ALA A 48 -10.75 3.17 3.91
CA ALA A 48 -9.40 3.63 3.53
C ALA A 48 -8.30 2.65 3.95
N LYS A 49 -8.40 2.06 5.16
CA LYS A 49 -7.46 1.02 5.62
C LYS A 49 -7.48 -0.21 4.70
N LEU A 50 -8.68 -0.66 4.30
CA LEU A 50 -8.85 -1.78 3.37
C LEU A 50 -8.35 -1.44 1.97
N ALA A 51 -8.57 -0.21 1.49
CA ALA A 51 -8.04 0.27 0.21
C ALA A 51 -6.50 0.27 0.22
N TYR A 52 -5.88 0.73 1.31
CA TYR A 52 -4.42 0.71 1.49
C TYR A 52 -3.89 -0.73 1.43
N ALA A 53 -4.54 -1.67 2.14
CA ALA A 53 -4.19 -3.08 2.09
C ALA A 53 -4.32 -3.66 0.67
N MET A 54 -5.41 -3.35 -0.03
CA MET A 54 -5.59 -3.82 -1.41
C MET A 54 -4.48 -3.29 -2.33
N LEU A 55 -4.12 -2.02 -2.23
CA LEU A 55 -3.01 -1.46 -3.01
C LEU A 55 -1.67 -2.16 -2.70
N LEU A 56 -1.42 -2.54 -1.44
CA LEU A 56 -0.24 -3.35 -1.07
C LEU A 56 -0.28 -4.75 -1.69
N LYS A 57 -1.45 -5.42 -1.71
CA LYS A 57 -1.62 -6.70 -2.42
C LYS A 57 -1.15 -6.60 -3.86
N TYR A 58 -1.63 -5.59 -4.59
CA TYR A 58 -1.27 -5.36 -5.98
C TYR A 58 0.22 -5.01 -6.17
N ALA A 59 0.79 -4.24 -5.25
CA ALA A 59 2.22 -3.91 -5.29
C ALA A 59 3.13 -5.14 -5.11
N TRP A 60 2.70 -6.15 -4.35
CA TRP A 60 3.49 -7.36 -4.09
C TRP A 60 3.28 -8.49 -5.11
N TYR A 61 2.07 -8.68 -5.62
CA TYR A 61 1.73 -9.86 -6.42
C TYR A 61 1.66 -9.60 -7.94
N ASP A 62 1.32 -8.38 -8.40
CA ASP A 62 1.06 -8.11 -9.82
C ASP A 62 2.20 -7.30 -10.51
N GLU A 63 3.45 -7.52 -10.10
CA GLU A 63 4.64 -6.82 -10.65
C GLU A 63 4.54 -5.27 -10.63
N GLY A 64 3.72 -4.70 -9.75
CA GLY A 64 3.47 -3.26 -9.71
C GLY A 64 2.51 -2.76 -10.81
N CYS A 65 1.75 -3.65 -11.44
CA CYS A 65 0.60 -3.26 -12.26
C CYS A 65 -0.52 -2.76 -11.33
N PHE A 66 -0.75 -1.45 -11.37
CA PHE A 66 -1.71 -0.83 -10.49
C PHE A 66 -3.14 -0.89 -11.06
N PRO A 67 -4.14 -1.27 -10.26
CA PRO A 67 -5.51 -1.39 -10.71
C PRO A 67 -6.18 -0.03 -10.98
N GLY A 68 -7.09 -0.02 -11.95
CA GLY A 68 -8.06 1.07 -12.06
C GLY A 68 -9.04 1.09 -10.88
N GLN A 69 -9.75 2.20 -10.68
CA GLN A 69 -10.71 2.32 -9.57
C GLN A 69 -11.87 1.32 -9.68
N ALA A 70 -12.31 0.99 -10.90
CA ALA A 70 -13.32 -0.05 -11.14
C ALA A 70 -12.83 -1.45 -10.74
N THR A 71 -11.57 -1.78 -11.03
CA THR A 71 -10.97 -3.07 -10.60
C THR A 71 -10.85 -3.12 -9.08
N LEU A 72 -10.39 -2.04 -8.44
CA LEU A 72 -10.36 -1.95 -6.98
C LEU A 72 -11.75 -2.13 -6.37
N ALA A 73 -12.77 -1.49 -6.94
CA ALA A 73 -14.15 -1.61 -6.48
C ALA A 73 -14.65 -3.06 -6.54
N LYS A 74 -14.44 -3.72 -7.68
CA LYS A 74 -14.77 -5.13 -7.88
C LYS A 74 -14.09 -6.02 -6.84
N ASP A 75 -12.77 -5.91 -6.70
CA ASP A 75 -11.98 -6.78 -5.83
C ASP A 75 -12.22 -6.53 -4.34
N MET A 76 -12.53 -5.29 -3.97
CA MET A 76 -12.90 -4.94 -2.60
C MET A 76 -14.37 -5.26 -2.27
N GLY A 77 -15.19 -5.63 -3.26
CA GLY A 77 -16.63 -5.79 -3.09
C GLY A 77 -17.33 -4.49 -2.69
N ALA A 78 -16.83 -3.34 -3.16
CA ALA A 78 -17.34 -2.01 -2.82
C ALA A 78 -17.80 -1.26 -4.07
N GLY A 79 -18.67 -0.26 -3.91
CA GLY A 79 -19.03 0.63 -5.01
C GLY A 79 -17.87 1.55 -5.41
N GLU A 80 -17.75 1.89 -6.70
CA GLU A 80 -16.69 2.79 -7.21
C GLU A 80 -16.67 4.15 -6.49
N ARG A 81 -17.85 4.68 -6.16
CA ARG A 81 -17.96 5.92 -5.38
C ARG A 81 -17.30 5.78 -4.00
N SER A 82 -17.48 4.65 -3.33
CA SER A 82 -16.88 4.37 -2.03
C SER A 82 -15.37 4.23 -2.15
N VAL A 83 -14.88 3.48 -3.15
CA VAL A 83 -13.44 3.37 -3.41
C VAL A 83 -12.82 4.75 -3.66
N ARG A 84 -13.45 5.59 -4.48
CA ARG A 84 -12.97 6.96 -4.70
C ARG A 84 -12.90 7.77 -3.41
N THR A 85 -13.88 7.62 -2.51
CA THR A 85 -13.84 8.25 -1.18
C THR A 85 -12.69 7.72 -0.34
N TYR A 86 -12.47 6.41 -0.31
CA TYR A 86 -11.38 5.78 0.44
C TYR A 86 -10.00 6.21 -0.06
N LEU A 87 -9.82 6.31 -1.38
CA LEU A 87 -8.59 6.81 -1.99
C LEU A 87 -8.35 8.28 -1.63
N LYS A 88 -9.39 9.13 -1.71
CA LYS A 88 -9.29 10.54 -1.30
C LYS A 88 -8.94 10.72 0.18
N ASP A 89 -9.48 9.86 1.03
CA ASP A 89 -9.19 9.84 2.47
C ASP A 89 -7.70 9.54 2.72
N LEU A 90 -7.14 8.53 2.02
CA LEU A 90 -5.71 8.24 2.05
C LEU A 90 -4.85 9.38 1.48
N GLU A 91 -5.25 10.01 0.37
CA GLU A 91 -4.55 11.18 -0.19
C GLU A 91 -4.54 12.36 0.80
N SER A 92 -5.69 12.64 1.42
CA SER A 92 -5.84 13.71 2.41
C SER A 92 -4.97 13.47 3.65
N ALA A 93 -4.77 12.20 4.02
CA ALA A 93 -3.87 11.79 5.08
C ALA A 93 -2.38 11.72 4.67
N ASN A 94 -2.02 12.10 3.43
CA ASN A 94 -0.69 11.98 2.84
C ASN A 94 -0.13 10.54 2.85
N LEU A 95 -1.01 9.53 2.85
CA LEU A 95 -0.64 8.11 2.81
C LEU A 95 -0.61 7.56 1.38
N LEU A 96 -1.17 8.31 0.43
CA LEU A 96 -1.29 7.95 -0.97
C LEU A 96 -1.06 9.17 -1.87
N GLU A 97 -0.35 8.96 -2.98
CA GLU A 97 -0.32 9.88 -4.12
C GLU A 97 -0.84 9.14 -5.36
N ILE A 98 -1.74 9.78 -6.12
CA ILE A 98 -2.27 9.22 -7.37
C ILE A 98 -1.84 10.10 -8.55
N THR A 99 -1.10 9.51 -9.50
CA THR A 99 -0.74 10.15 -10.77
C THR A 99 -1.54 9.53 -11.92
N GLN A 100 -2.33 10.35 -12.61
CA GLN A 100 -2.97 9.95 -13.88
C GLN A 100 -1.93 9.96 -15.00
N ARG A 101 -1.82 8.86 -15.76
CA ARG A 101 -0.79 8.67 -16.79
C ARG A 101 -1.26 8.92 -18.23
N GLY A 102 -2.49 9.40 -18.41
CA GLY A 102 -3.13 9.64 -19.71
C GLY A 102 -4.31 8.70 -19.99
N LEU A 103 -5.08 8.97 -21.04
CA LEU A 103 -6.24 8.17 -21.42
C LEU A 103 -5.83 6.71 -21.71
N GLY A 104 -6.60 5.76 -21.16
CA GLY A 104 -6.39 4.32 -21.36
C GLY A 104 -5.24 3.72 -20.54
N LYS A 105 -4.48 4.52 -19.78
CA LYS A 105 -3.44 4.00 -18.87
C LYS A 105 -3.97 3.92 -17.45
N THR A 106 -3.55 2.88 -16.72
CA THR A 106 -3.87 2.77 -15.30
C THR A 106 -3.18 3.87 -14.49
N ASN A 107 -3.83 4.27 -13.40
CA ASN A 107 -3.25 5.24 -12.46
C ASN A 107 -1.98 4.65 -11.83
N LEU A 108 -0.99 5.51 -11.59
CA LEU A 108 0.14 5.17 -10.72
C LEU A 108 -0.20 5.58 -9.30
N TYR A 109 -0.12 4.63 -8.37
CA TYR A 109 -0.32 4.87 -6.95
C TYR A 109 1.02 4.79 -6.24
N ARG A 110 1.37 5.79 -5.43
CA ARG A 110 2.53 5.72 -4.53
C ARG A 110 2.04 5.71 -3.10
N LEU A 111 2.34 4.61 -2.38
CA LEU A 111 2.02 4.49 -0.96
C LEU A 111 3.17 5.07 -0.13
N HIS A 112 2.84 5.93 0.83
CA HIS A 112 3.82 6.45 1.77
C HIS A 112 3.86 5.57 3.02
N VAL A 113 4.96 4.84 3.18
CA VAL A 113 5.21 3.95 4.32
C VAL A 113 6.02 4.64 5.42
N THR A 114 6.31 5.93 5.27
CA THR A 114 7.26 6.64 6.14
C THR A 114 6.68 7.00 7.49
N VAL A 115 7.23 6.39 8.55
CA VAL A 115 7.26 7.00 9.89
C VAL A 115 8.22 8.19 9.78
N ARG A 116 7.70 9.40 9.54
CA ARG A 116 8.53 10.59 9.72
C ARG A 116 8.92 10.66 11.19
N ARG A 117 10.22 10.64 11.51
CA ARG A 117 10.67 11.34 12.71
C ARG A 117 10.25 12.80 12.53
N PRO A 118 9.66 13.45 13.55
CA PRO A 118 9.16 14.82 13.45
C PRO A 118 10.17 15.84 12.86
N ASP A 119 11.47 15.54 12.92
CA ASP A 119 12.53 16.51 12.65
C ASP A 119 13.27 16.34 11.30
N SER A 120 12.76 15.54 10.37
CA SER A 120 13.43 15.36 9.06
C SER A 120 12.91 16.37 8.03
N PRO A 121 13.73 17.31 7.52
CA PRO A 121 13.29 18.32 6.56
C PRO A 121 12.79 17.65 5.27
N ALA A 122 11.65 18.15 4.77
CA ALA A 122 11.01 17.64 3.57
C ALA A 122 11.95 17.71 2.36
N LEU A 123 12.12 16.60 1.66
CA LEU A 123 12.76 16.56 0.35
C LEU A 123 11.85 17.24 -0.68
N THR A 124 11.82 18.57 -0.71
CA THR A 124 11.43 19.32 -1.90
C THR A 124 12.58 19.27 -2.91
N GLY A 125 12.77 18.09 -3.51
CA GLY A 125 13.54 17.96 -4.73
C GLY A 125 12.71 18.48 -5.89
N LYS A 126 12.84 19.76 -6.22
CA LYS A 126 12.38 20.31 -7.50
C LYS A 126 12.99 19.44 -8.60
N ILE A 127 12.14 18.72 -9.34
CA ILE A 127 12.53 18.06 -10.60
C ILE A 127 12.96 19.18 -11.55
N ARG A 128 14.27 19.44 -11.60
CA ARG A 128 14.87 20.23 -12.67
C ARG A 128 14.85 19.34 -13.91
N ARG A 129 13.99 19.69 -14.86
CA ARG A 129 14.09 19.21 -16.24
C ARG A 129 15.37 19.79 -16.84
N SER A 130 16.28 18.92 -17.26
CA SER A 130 17.31 19.21 -18.26
C SER A 130 16.87 18.66 -19.59
#